data_AF-A0AAU7V5N6-F1
#
_entry.id   AF-A0AAU7V5N6-F1
#
_cell.length_a   1.000
_cell.length_b   1.000
_cell.length_c   1.000
_cell.angle_alpha   90.00
_cell.angle_beta   90.00
_cell.angle_gamma   90.00
#
_symmetry.space_group_name_H-M   'P 1'
#
loop_
_entity.id
_entity.type
_entity.pdbx_description
1 polymer ?
#
loop_
_entity_poly.entity_id
_entity_poly.type
_entity_poly.pdbx_seq_one_letter_code
_entity_poly.pdbx_strand_id
1 'polypeptide(L)'
;MVSDIYGSNSRRSLNPAEFKSIALFDPVAPVLFLNSRDRPDRQIFTLVHALAHLWLGQSALCAPAVESREEPDRWADEVAAEVLAPRASAEEQDRPVPQVFLGDPNAERGFHRHVELRAGGRFTRALLAGWRQGIASESEAIELLGIKEPRVLCTLAERLGID
;
A
#
# COMPACT_ATOMS: atom_id res chain seq x y z
N MET A 1 7.64 6.38 11.40
CA MET A 1 8.95 6.50 10.70
C MET A 1 9.12 5.24 9.87
N VAL A 2 9.42 5.34 8.57
CA VAL A 2 9.62 4.18 7.69
C VAL A 2 11.11 4.10 7.37
N SER A 3 11.75 2.95 7.63
CA SER A 3 13.19 2.78 7.41
C SER A 3 13.53 1.31 7.21
N ASP A 4 14.63 1.05 6.50
CA ASP A 4 15.17 -0.28 6.26
C ASP A 4 16.36 -0.62 7.18
N ILE A 5 16.69 0.27 8.13
CA ILE A 5 17.85 0.20 9.02
C ILE A 5 17.40 0.25 10.48
N TYR A 6 17.95 -0.63 11.32
CA TYR A 6 17.76 -0.62 12.77
C TYR A 6 19.11 -0.37 13.48
N GLY A 7 19.19 0.67 14.32
CA GLY A 7 20.38 0.99 15.11
C GLY A 7 21.55 1.60 14.31
N SER A 8 22.78 1.49 14.84
CA SER A 8 24.00 2.12 14.30
C SER A 8 24.71 1.31 13.19
N ASN A 9 24.14 0.19 12.75
CA ASN A 9 24.80 -0.74 11.83
C ASN A 9 24.07 -0.80 10.48
N SER A 10 24.36 0.18 9.62
CA SER A 10 23.74 0.41 8.31
C SER A 10 23.99 -0.69 7.26
N ARG A 11 24.69 -1.77 7.60
CA ARG A 11 25.03 -2.87 6.67
C ARG A 11 24.13 -4.09 6.78
N ARG A 12 23.31 -4.21 7.83
CA ARG A 12 22.39 -5.34 8.00
C ARG A 12 20.99 -4.91 7.62
N SER A 13 20.56 -5.28 6.42
CA SER A 13 19.19 -5.04 5.97
C SER A 13 18.19 -5.83 6.82
N LEU A 14 17.05 -5.21 7.13
CA LEU A 14 15.94 -5.92 7.77
C LEU A 14 15.28 -6.86 6.77
N ASN A 15 15.44 -8.17 6.98
CA ASN A 15 14.82 -9.20 6.15
C ASN A 15 13.29 -9.18 6.35
N PRO A 16 12.47 -8.90 5.32
CA PRO A 16 11.01 -8.89 5.44
C PRO A 16 10.40 -10.23 5.86
N ALA A 17 11.13 -11.34 5.67
CA ALA A 17 10.73 -12.67 6.13
C ALA A 17 10.90 -12.86 7.65
N GLU A 18 11.70 -12.03 8.30
CA GLU A 18 11.98 -12.08 9.74
C GLU A 18 11.29 -10.95 10.50
N PHE A 19 11.11 -9.79 9.87
CA PHE A 19 10.59 -8.59 10.51
C PHE A 19 9.80 -7.72 9.55
N LYS A 20 8.58 -7.32 9.96
CA LYS A 20 7.74 -6.40 9.20
C LYS A 20 7.56 -5.04 9.87
N SER A 21 7.20 -5.03 11.15
CA SER A 21 6.98 -3.78 11.88
C SER A 21 7.12 -3.92 13.39
N ILE A 22 7.28 -2.77 14.05
CA ILE A 22 7.13 -2.58 15.50
C ILE A 22 6.18 -1.41 15.74
N ALA A 23 5.25 -1.60 16.66
CA ALA A 23 4.46 -0.56 17.28
C ALA A 23 4.83 -0.51 18.77
N LEU A 24 5.25 0.66 19.25
CA LEU A 24 5.49 0.93 20.66
C LEU A 24 4.45 1.93 21.12
N PHE A 25 3.58 1.48 22.01
CA PHE A 25 2.59 2.35 22.61
C PHE A 25 3.23 3.21 23.69
N ASP A 26 2.97 4.52 23.59
CA ASP A 26 3.21 5.51 24.62
C ASP A 26 2.04 6.50 24.55
N PRO A 27 1.47 6.94 25.69
CA PRO A 27 0.29 7.80 25.70
C PRO A 27 0.56 9.21 25.15
N VAL A 28 1.82 9.62 25.02
CA VAL A 28 2.23 10.95 24.57
C VAL A 28 2.92 10.88 23.20
N ALA A 29 3.77 9.87 22.97
CA ALA A 29 4.60 9.76 21.78
C ALA A 29 4.70 8.31 21.28
N PRO A 30 3.62 7.73 20.74
CA PRO A 30 3.66 6.37 20.21
C PRO A 30 4.59 6.31 18.99
N VAL A 31 5.34 5.22 18.88
CA VAL A 31 6.34 5.03 17.82
C VAL A 31 5.96 3.83 16.97
N LEU A 32 5.88 4.04 15.65
CA LEU A 32 5.67 2.99 14.68
C LEU A 32 6.83 2.94 13.68
N PHE A 33 7.40 1.75 13.55
CA PHE A 33 8.45 1.40 12.60
C PHE A 33 7.92 0.40 11.59
N LEU A 34 8.15 0.66 10.31
CA LEU A 34 7.84 -0.24 9.20
C LEU A 34 9.08 -0.55 8.39
N ASN A 35 9.24 -1.83 8.06
CA ASN A 35 10.29 -2.29 7.16
C ASN A 35 9.96 -1.91 5.72
N SER A 36 10.65 -0.91 5.16
CA SER A 36 10.46 -0.49 3.76
C SER A 36 10.89 -1.52 2.72
N ARG A 37 11.54 -2.63 3.12
CA ARG A 37 11.90 -3.72 2.21
C ARG A 37 10.77 -4.71 1.94
N ASP A 38 9.67 -4.70 2.71
CA ASP A 38 8.51 -5.52 2.35
C ASP A 38 7.84 -4.95 1.09
N ARG A 39 6.98 -5.73 0.43
CA ARG A 39 6.27 -5.23 -0.76
C ARG A 39 5.31 -4.09 -0.37
N PRO A 40 5.14 -3.04 -1.20
CA PRO A 40 4.35 -1.88 -0.80
C PRO A 40 2.87 -2.20 -0.48
N ASP A 41 2.26 -3.13 -1.21
CA ASP A 41 0.90 -3.64 -0.93
C ASP A 41 0.80 -4.30 0.46
N ARG A 42 1.87 -4.97 0.91
CA ARG A 42 1.96 -5.60 2.24
C ARG A 42 2.33 -4.61 3.34
N GLN A 43 3.11 -3.58 3.01
CA GLN A 43 3.48 -2.53 3.96
C GLN A 43 2.24 -1.77 4.44
N ILE A 44 1.28 -1.50 3.56
CA ILE A 44 0.05 -0.78 3.93
C ILE A 44 -0.81 -1.63 4.88
N PHE A 45 -0.97 -2.92 4.60
CA PHE A 45 -1.62 -3.84 5.55
C PHE A 45 -0.93 -3.83 6.91
N THR A 46 0.40 -3.99 6.90
CA THR A 46 1.22 -4.01 8.11
C THR A 46 1.12 -2.70 8.90
N LEU A 47 1.05 -1.55 8.21
CA LEU A 47 0.87 -0.24 8.82
C LEU A 47 -0.46 -0.15 9.55
N VAL A 48 -1.56 -0.50 8.89
CA VAL A 48 -2.90 -0.43 9.48
C VAL A 48 -3.02 -1.39 10.66
N HIS A 49 -2.53 -2.62 10.51
CA HIS A 49 -2.50 -3.61 11.58
C HIS A 49 -1.71 -3.08 12.80
N ALA A 50 -0.52 -2.54 12.59
CA ALA A 50 0.28 -1.97 13.67
C ALA A 50 -0.37 -0.74 14.33
N LEU A 51 -1.08 0.09 13.56
CA LEU A 51 -1.84 1.21 14.09
C LEU A 51 -3.02 0.76 14.95
N ALA A 52 -3.68 -0.34 14.58
CA ALA A 52 -4.75 -0.92 15.37
C ALA A 52 -4.23 -1.29 16.79
N HIS A 53 -3.09 -1.96 16.90
CA HIS A 53 -2.50 -2.23 18.23
C HIS A 53 -2.26 -0.97 19.06
N LEU A 54 -1.83 0.14 18.44
CA LEU A 54 -1.67 1.41 19.14
C LEU A 54 -3.02 1.98 19.64
N TRP A 55 -4.12 1.79 18.90
CA TRP A 55 -5.46 2.17 19.36
C TRP A 55 -5.94 1.37 20.56
N LEU A 56 -5.50 0.12 20.71
CA LEU A 56 -5.75 -0.69 21.90
C LEU A 56 -4.85 -0.31 23.09
N GLY A 57 -3.94 0.65 22.91
CA GLY A 57 -2.95 1.01 23.93
C GLY A 57 -1.85 -0.04 24.09
N GLN A 58 -1.54 -0.79 23.03
CA GLN A 58 -0.64 -1.94 23.08
C GLN A 58 0.57 -1.75 22.16
N SER A 59 1.73 -2.18 22.66
CA SER A 59 2.91 -2.39 21.84
C SER A 59 2.82 -3.74 21.14
N ALA A 60 3.25 -3.83 19.89
CA ALA A 60 3.21 -5.03 19.08
C ALA A 60 4.48 -5.18 18.23
N LEU A 61 4.87 -6.43 17.98
CA LEU A 61 5.95 -6.82 17.08
C LEU A 61 5.35 -7.69 15.98
N CYS A 62 5.37 -7.23 14.73
CA CYS A 62 4.84 -7.99 13.61
C CYS A 62 5.98 -8.71 12.89
N ALA A 63 5.99 -10.04 12.98
CA ALA A 63 6.97 -10.91 12.33
C ALA A 63 6.25 -12.10 11.66
N PRO A 64 6.64 -12.51 10.43
CA PRO A 64 5.93 -13.58 9.71
C PRO A 64 6.00 -14.95 10.39
N ALA A 65 7.01 -15.17 11.24
CA ALA A 65 7.22 -16.42 11.96
C ALA A 65 6.38 -16.53 13.25
N VAL A 66 5.68 -15.47 13.64
CA VAL A 66 4.90 -15.39 14.88
C VAL A 66 3.47 -15.05 14.50
N GLU A 67 2.74 -16.02 13.96
CA GLU A 67 1.28 -15.91 13.92
C GLU A 67 0.75 -16.20 15.33
N SER A 68 0.56 -15.15 16.11
CA SER A 68 -0.24 -15.25 17.33
C SER A 68 -1.72 -15.26 16.93
N ARG A 69 -2.52 -16.05 17.64
CA ARG A 69 -3.98 -16.10 17.46
C ARG A 69 -4.71 -15.41 18.60
N GLU A 70 -4.02 -14.50 19.27
CA GLU A 70 -4.59 -13.77 20.40
C GLU A 70 -5.65 -12.75 19.91
N GLU A 71 -6.55 -12.38 20.81
CA GLU A 71 -7.64 -11.44 20.52
C GLU A 71 -7.16 -10.11 19.89
N PRO A 72 -6.05 -9.48 20.36
CA PRO A 72 -5.58 -8.22 19.78
C PRO A 72 -5.16 -8.33 18.31
N ASP A 73 -4.45 -9.40 17.96
CA ASP A 73 -3.96 -9.62 16.59
C ASP A 73 -5.13 -9.86 15.64
N ARG A 74 -6.14 -10.63 16.08
CA ARG A 74 -7.34 -10.87 15.28
C ARG A 74 -8.13 -9.59 15.05
N TRP A 75 -8.27 -8.76 16.08
CA TRP A 75 -8.93 -7.46 15.94
C TRP A 75 -8.15 -6.53 15.00
N ALA A 76 -6.82 -6.50 15.10
CA ALA A 76 -5.96 -5.73 14.21
C ALA A 76 -6.07 -6.19 12.74
N ASP A 77 -6.17 -7.51 12.50
CA ASP A 77 -6.44 -8.08 11.18
C ASP A 77 -7.82 -7.69 10.63
N GLU A 78 -8.86 -7.73 11.47
CA GLU A 78 -10.21 -7.31 11.08
C GLU A 78 -10.25 -5.81 10.71
N VAL A 79 -9.59 -4.96 11.49
CA VAL A 79 -9.44 -3.53 11.20
C VAL A 79 -8.69 -3.32 9.88
N ALA A 80 -7.56 -3.99 9.69
CA ALA A 80 -6.77 -3.86 8.45
C ALA A 80 -7.57 -4.33 7.23
N ALA A 81 -8.31 -5.43 7.35
CA ALA A 81 -9.17 -5.94 6.30
C ALA A 81 -10.30 -4.96 5.96
N GLU A 82 -10.99 -4.39 6.95
CA GLU A 82 -12.08 -3.44 6.72
C GLU A 82 -11.58 -2.12 6.12
N VAL A 83 -10.42 -1.62 6.55
CA VAL A 83 -9.83 -0.38 6.00
C VAL A 83 -9.41 -0.57 4.55
N LEU A 84 -8.81 -1.72 4.20
CA LEU A 84 -8.28 -1.97 2.86
C LEU A 84 -9.33 -2.52 1.89
N ALA A 85 -10.35 -3.20 2.41
CA ALA A 85 -11.45 -3.75 1.64
C ALA A 85 -12.79 -3.52 2.36
N PRO A 86 -13.30 -2.27 2.40
CA PRO A 86 -14.53 -1.95 3.11
C PRO A 86 -15.73 -2.74 2.57
N ARG A 87 -16.51 -3.33 3.49
CA ARG A 87 -17.70 -4.13 3.12
C ARG A 87 -18.77 -3.28 2.44
N ALA A 88 -18.89 -2.02 2.85
CA ALA A 88 -19.84 -1.06 2.26
C ALA A 88 -19.54 -0.77 0.78
N SER A 89 -18.33 -1.07 0.30
CA SER A 89 -17.94 -0.87 -1.08
C SER A 89 -18.12 -2.12 -1.94
N ALA A 90 -18.65 -3.23 -1.40
CA ALA A 90 -18.71 -4.54 -2.06
C ALA A 90 -19.45 -4.54 -3.41
N GLU A 91 -20.36 -3.60 -3.63
CA GLU A 91 -21.08 -3.46 -4.91
C GLU A 91 -20.23 -2.80 -6.01
N GLU A 92 -19.21 -1.99 -5.65
CA GLU A 92 -18.26 -1.37 -6.58
C GLU A 92 -17.11 -2.34 -6.99
N GLN A 93 -17.04 -3.54 -6.37
CA GLN A 93 -15.91 -4.48 -6.42
C GLN A 93 -15.68 -5.13 -7.80
N ASP A 94 -16.69 -5.12 -8.65
CA ASP A 94 -16.73 -5.90 -9.89
C ASP A 94 -16.48 -5.07 -11.15
N ARG A 95 -16.16 -3.77 -11.01
CA ARG A 95 -15.72 -2.96 -12.16
C ARG A 95 -14.22 -3.19 -12.41
N PRO A 96 -13.83 -3.88 -13.49
CA PRO A 96 -12.42 -4.04 -13.82
C PRO A 96 -11.79 -2.66 -14.03
N VAL A 97 -10.56 -2.44 -13.52
CA VAL A 97 -9.76 -1.30 -13.96
C VAL A 97 -9.54 -1.49 -15.46
N PRO A 98 -9.91 -0.52 -16.31
CA PRO A 98 -9.69 -0.66 -17.73
C PRO A 98 -8.19 -0.91 -17.97
N GLN A 99 -7.89 -1.97 -18.72
CA GLN A 99 -6.52 -2.17 -19.20
C GLN A 99 -6.12 -0.94 -20.01
N VAL A 100 -5.10 -0.22 -19.54
CA VAL A 100 -4.65 0.98 -20.25
C VAL A 100 -3.65 0.58 -21.31
N PHE A 101 -4.06 0.78 -22.56
CA PHE A 101 -3.21 0.67 -23.73
C PHE A 101 -2.33 1.92 -23.82
N LEU A 102 -1.02 1.75 -23.66
CA LEU A 102 -0.04 2.75 -24.08
C LEU A 102 0.38 2.40 -25.50
N GLY A 103 -0.18 3.12 -26.46
CA GLY A 103 0.26 3.11 -27.86
C GLY A 103 0.09 4.50 -28.43
N ASP A 104 1.05 4.93 -29.25
CA ASP A 104 0.90 6.13 -30.09
C ASP A 104 -0.26 5.87 -31.08
N PRO A 105 -1.32 6.70 -31.10
CA PRO A 105 -2.43 6.54 -32.03
C PRO A 105 -2.02 6.63 -33.50
N ASN A 106 -0.81 7.13 -33.81
CA ASN A 106 -0.24 7.22 -35.16
C ASN A 106 0.86 6.18 -35.46
N ALA A 107 1.19 5.27 -34.55
CA ALA A 107 2.22 4.26 -34.82
C ALA A 107 1.68 3.14 -35.70
N GLU A 108 2.02 3.15 -36.99
CA GLU A 108 1.66 2.13 -38.00
C GLU A 108 2.20 0.71 -37.70
N ARG A 109 2.95 0.52 -36.61
CA ARG A 109 3.40 -0.80 -36.11
C ARG A 109 3.18 -0.86 -34.59
N GLY A 110 1.96 -1.24 -34.20
CA GLY A 110 1.53 -1.25 -32.81
C GLY A 110 2.25 -2.30 -31.97
N PHE A 111 3.19 -1.87 -31.12
CA PHE A 111 3.56 -2.63 -29.94
C PHE A 111 2.51 -2.37 -28.87
N HIS A 112 1.53 -3.28 -28.74
CA HIS A 112 0.55 -3.23 -27.66
C HIS A 112 1.25 -3.50 -26.33
N ARG A 113 1.52 -2.45 -25.54
CA ARG A 113 2.04 -2.64 -24.18
C ARG A 113 0.88 -2.62 -23.20
N HIS A 114 0.52 -3.80 -22.68
CA HIS A 114 -0.37 -3.91 -21.53
C HIS A 114 0.35 -3.35 -20.30
N VAL A 115 -0.29 -2.40 -19.61
CA VAL A 115 0.17 -1.96 -18.28
C VAL A 115 -0.46 -2.88 -17.25
N GLU A 116 0.36 -3.79 -16.70
CA GLU A 116 -0.02 -4.54 -15.50
C GLU A 116 0.17 -3.64 -14.28
N LEU A 117 -0.93 -3.25 -13.65
CA LEU A 117 -0.91 -2.52 -12.40
C LEU A 117 -0.58 -3.49 -11.25
N ARG A 118 0.30 -3.08 -10.34
CA ARG A 118 0.65 -3.86 -9.14
C ARG A 118 -0.44 -3.88 -8.08
N ALA A 119 -1.58 -3.25 -8.35
CA ALA A 119 -2.66 -3.12 -7.41
C ALA A 119 -4.02 -3.26 -8.08
N GLY A 120 -5.00 -3.70 -7.29
CA GLY A 120 -6.37 -3.86 -7.78
C GLY A 120 -7.09 -2.53 -7.97
N GLY A 121 -8.11 -2.56 -8.83
CA GLY A 121 -9.34 -1.75 -8.79
C GLY A 121 -9.29 -0.44 -8.01
N ARG A 122 -9.62 -0.64 -6.74
CA ARG A 122 -9.89 0.39 -5.75
C ARG A 122 -8.64 1.07 -5.28
N PHE A 123 -7.57 0.31 -5.09
CA PHE A 123 -6.29 0.88 -4.68
C PHE A 123 -5.75 1.78 -5.79
N THR A 124 -5.93 1.38 -7.06
CA THR A 124 -5.66 2.26 -8.21
C THR A 124 -6.47 3.54 -8.17
N ARG A 125 -7.79 3.46 -8.02
CA ARG A 125 -8.64 4.66 -7.92
C ARG A 125 -8.28 5.54 -6.72
N ALA A 126 -8.08 4.94 -5.55
CA ALA A 126 -7.74 5.65 -4.32
C ALA A 126 -6.41 6.38 -4.44
N LEU A 127 -5.38 5.73 -5.00
CA LEU A 127 -4.09 6.37 -5.25
C LEU A 127 -4.17 7.48 -6.28
N LEU A 128 -4.92 7.29 -7.37
CA LEU A 128 -5.08 8.34 -8.38
C LEU A 128 -5.86 9.54 -7.84
N ALA A 129 -6.92 9.30 -7.06
CA ALA A 129 -7.67 10.36 -6.40
C ALA A 129 -6.84 11.10 -5.34
N GLY A 130 -6.10 10.37 -4.51
CA GLY A 130 -5.19 10.94 -3.53
C GLY A 130 -4.06 11.75 -4.17
N TRP A 131 -3.52 11.28 -5.31
CA TRP A 131 -2.54 12.01 -6.09
C TRP A 131 -3.12 13.31 -6.68
N ARG A 132 -4.31 13.27 -7.28
CA ARG A 132 -4.99 14.47 -7.81
C ARG A 132 -5.29 15.52 -6.73
N GLN A 133 -5.63 15.07 -5.53
CA GLN A 133 -5.90 15.94 -4.37
C GLN A 133 -4.61 16.44 -3.68
N GLY A 134 -3.43 16.02 -4.14
CA GLY A 134 -2.14 16.37 -3.52
C GLY A 134 -1.88 15.68 -2.18
N ILE A 135 -2.65 14.66 -1.82
CA ILE A 135 -2.48 13.84 -0.61
C ILE A 135 -1.34 12.83 -0.79
N ALA A 136 -1.19 12.28 -2.00
CA ALA A 136 -0.09 11.37 -2.36
C ALA A 136 0.81 12.02 -3.41
N SER A 137 2.13 11.77 -3.33
CA SER A 137 3.05 12.26 -4.36
C SER A 137 2.94 11.43 -5.65
N GLU A 138 3.32 12.03 -6.78
CA GLU A 138 3.36 11.34 -8.08
C GLU A 138 4.30 10.12 -8.03
N SER A 139 5.46 10.28 -7.39
CA SER A 139 6.44 9.20 -7.24
C SER A 139 5.90 8.02 -6.46
N GLU A 140 5.18 8.27 -5.35
CA GLU A 140 4.52 7.21 -4.57
C GLU A 140 3.42 6.53 -5.39
N ALA A 141 2.58 7.29 -6.09
CA ALA A 141 1.51 6.71 -6.90
C ALA A 141 2.07 5.83 -8.03
N ILE A 142 3.15 6.25 -8.69
CA ILE A 142 3.85 5.48 -9.72
C ILE A 142 4.44 4.19 -9.13
N GLU A 143 5.14 4.28 -8.00
CA GLU A 143 5.76 3.14 -7.34
C GLU A 143 4.72 2.10 -6.89
N LEU A 144 3.68 2.56 -6.20
CA LEU A 144 2.62 1.72 -5.64
C LEU A 144 1.75 1.08 -6.73
N LEU A 145 1.55 1.76 -7.86
CA LEU A 145 0.85 1.19 -9.02
C LEU A 145 1.76 0.34 -9.91
N GLY A 146 3.08 0.36 -9.69
CA GLY A 146 4.06 -0.33 -10.53
C GLY A 146 4.14 0.24 -11.95
N ILE A 147 3.76 1.50 -12.13
CA ILE A 147 3.79 2.21 -13.40
C ILE A 147 5.24 2.63 -13.67
N LYS A 148 5.67 2.60 -14.93
CA LYS A 148 7.04 3.01 -15.32
C LYS A 148 7.11 4.43 -15.91
N GLU A 149 5.98 4.95 -16.37
CA GLU A 149 5.90 6.22 -17.09
C GLU A 149 4.88 7.15 -16.39
N PRO A 150 5.28 8.36 -15.96
CA PRO A 150 4.38 9.28 -15.25
C PRO A 150 3.12 9.65 -16.03
N ARG A 151 3.22 9.74 -17.37
CA ARG A 151 2.09 10.09 -18.25
C ARG A 151 0.91 9.12 -18.12
N VAL A 152 1.19 7.87 -17.79
CA VAL A 152 0.19 6.81 -17.62
C VAL A 152 -0.71 7.10 -16.43
N LEU A 153 -0.18 7.78 -15.41
CA LEU A 153 -0.92 8.18 -14.21
C LEU A 153 -2.04 9.16 -14.56
N CYS A 154 -1.74 10.18 -15.37
CA CYS A 154 -2.74 11.12 -15.91
C CYS A 154 -3.81 10.40 -16.72
N THR A 155 -3.40 9.56 -17.67
CA THR A 155 -4.32 8.82 -18.55
C THR A 155 -5.23 7.86 -17.79
N LEU A 156 -4.71 7.22 -16.73
CA LEU A 156 -5.51 6.38 -15.84
C LEU A 156 -6.55 7.19 -15.06
N ALA A 157 -6.16 8.34 -14.50
CA ALA A 157 -7.08 9.21 -13.76
C ALA A 157 -8.24 9.70 -14.64
N GLU A 158 -7.93 10.21 -15.84
CA GLU A 158 -8.92 10.68 -16.81
C GLU A 158 -9.90 9.56 -17.22
N ARG A 159 -9.38 8.37 -17.54
CA ARG A 159 -10.22 7.21 -17.91
C ARG A 159 -11.09 6.69 -16.78
N LEU A 160 -10.68 6.91 -15.54
CA LEU A 160 -11.43 6.50 -14.35
C LEU A 160 -12.40 7.59 -13.87
N GLY A 161 -12.42 8.77 -14.51
CA GLY A 161 -13.27 9.89 -14.14
C GLY A 161 -12.86 10.54 -12.82
N ILE A 162 -11.55 10.59 -12.55
CA ILE A 162 -10.96 11.18 -11.35
C ILE A 162 -10.36 12.53 -11.76
N ASP A 163 -11.03 13.62 -11.38
CA ASP A 163 -10.63 15.01 -11.64
C ASP A 163 -9.54 15.50 -10.66
#